data_AF-A0AAJ0CLE7-F1
#
_entry.id   AF-A0AAJ0CLE7-F1
#
_cell.length_a   1.000
_cell.length_b   1.000
_cell.length_c   1.000
_cell.angle_alpha   90.00
_cell.angle_beta   90.00
_cell.angle_gamma   90.00
#
_symmetry.space_group_name_H-M   'P 1'
#
loop_
_entity.id
_entity.type
_entity.pdbx_description
1 polymer ?
#
loop_
_entity_poly.entity_id
_entity_poly.type
_entity_poly.pdbx_seq_one_letter_code
_entity_poly.pdbx_strand_id
1 'polypeptide(L)'
;MKEAGAHPFYLRAQSDEKKPSCTSCQSRSVTCAYPDLQFIPKSTIGDEAPSRTSSYSRIKVCTPTFLFTASLPSLPSPRLLDETHGSHEYKFVNEPLSPVSKSGDKSSQSGSPALPATQLDVRGGGNAYPGSSSSITIDSLLTTTLLNEPRKKERPLVDWDGYFDTDSVSEGRRHAALLRHFRYKMVPWMEAGNPASQFGVDVMFLAQENPEIQAVIIEIASERLGLLRETKESGGPRRRSEMRRHSLQEPVKVLTDSLLATSAYLHCGPLKWRDSASPELQELNSDMSASDIDEPLQTLCKLHSRFDLASSLLLRRAPLTSSSFYAPGANPVAWDTESPTASHNWSLYHLTICLHFIHDPTQSFAHQLLQTSSRNAGPPLSSYPQVSAKWMALWESCQIWRGRRPLPMRPIVDIGNIEAGQIDTQADASFPIQVYTNALAIQSNILYHITSLLLLLNKPRLLKLTGYQASHVSQSWHAQSIAGIACTNDFAEQWDPILVAALLLIARDLTHASQQSALMTCLQKVTAGTGLRLEREVEELQEHWRTGRLL
;
A
#
# COMPACT_ATOMS: atom_id res chain seq x y z
N MET A 1 31.30 62.48 -21.54
CA MET A 1 30.68 62.67 -22.87
C MET A 1 29.74 61.50 -23.14
N LYS A 2 28.43 61.79 -23.26
CA LYS A 2 27.30 61.04 -23.86
C LYS A 2 26.96 59.66 -23.25
N GLU A 3 25.87 59.56 -22.46
CA GLU A 3 24.46 59.21 -22.85
C GLU A 3 24.31 57.73 -23.24
N ALA A 4 23.70 56.85 -22.41
CA ALA A 4 22.27 56.64 -22.10
C ALA A 4 21.54 55.73 -23.13
N GLY A 5 20.87 54.67 -22.65
CA GLY A 5 19.85 53.93 -23.41
C GLY A 5 19.67 52.46 -23.03
N ALA A 6 18.53 52.13 -22.40
CA ALA A 6 18.10 50.80 -22.02
C ALA A 6 17.11 50.16 -23.03
N HIS A 7 16.97 48.81 -22.94
CA HIS A 7 15.95 47.90 -23.50
C HIS A 7 16.03 47.50 -25.01
N PRO A 8 15.37 46.40 -25.45
CA PRO A 8 15.26 45.03 -24.90
C PRO A 8 15.53 43.93 -25.97
N PHE A 9 15.87 42.70 -25.57
CA PHE A 9 15.99 41.57 -26.50
C PHE A 9 14.60 41.05 -26.92
N TYR A 10 14.26 41.27 -28.20
CA TYR A 10 13.14 40.66 -28.89
C TYR A 10 13.43 39.19 -29.21
N LEU A 11 12.48 38.30 -28.85
CA LEU A 11 12.38 36.94 -29.35
C LEU A 11 12.06 36.97 -30.86
N ARG A 12 12.87 36.28 -31.66
CA ARG A 12 12.65 36.09 -33.10
C ARG A 12 11.99 34.74 -33.32
N ALA A 13 10.82 34.74 -33.95
CA ALA A 13 10.08 33.57 -34.39
C ALA A 13 10.55 33.10 -35.78
N GLN A 14 10.67 31.78 -35.97
CA GLN A 14 10.68 31.02 -37.24
C GLN A 14 10.49 29.54 -36.82
N SER A 15 9.29 28.95 -36.87
CA SER A 15 8.64 28.29 -38.02
C SER A 15 9.56 27.31 -38.73
N ASP A 16 9.32 26.00 -38.55
CA ASP A 16 9.32 24.97 -39.62
C ASP A 16 9.04 23.52 -39.12
N GLU A 17 8.30 23.34 -38.02
CA GLU A 17 7.81 21.99 -37.66
C GLU A 17 6.53 21.65 -38.45
N LYS A 18 6.63 20.66 -39.34
CA LYS A 18 5.47 20.08 -40.02
C LYS A 18 4.51 19.49 -38.98
N LYS A 19 3.21 19.83 -39.09
CA LYS A 19 2.17 19.21 -38.27
C LYS A 19 2.25 17.67 -38.41
N PRO A 20 2.22 16.92 -37.31
CA PRO A 20 2.34 15.46 -37.37
C PRO A 20 1.19 14.86 -38.20
N SER A 21 1.41 13.68 -38.79
CA SER A 21 0.38 12.94 -39.52
C SER A 21 0.22 11.56 -38.89
N CYS A 22 -1.01 11.14 -38.57
CA CYS A 22 -1.24 9.81 -38.02
C CYS A 22 -1.24 8.73 -39.13
N THR A 23 -0.94 7.50 -38.75
CA THR A 23 -0.81 6.33 -39.65
C THR A 23 -2.10 6.06 -40.44
N SER A 24 -3.27 6.37 -39.87
CA SER A 24 -4.58 6.21 -40.50
C SER A 24 -4.85 7.26 -41.60
N CYS A 25 -4.38 8.49 -41.42
CA CYS A 25 -4.50 9.54 -42.43
C CYS A 25 -3.48 9.34 -43.56
N GLN A 26 -2.27 8.85 -43.23
CA GLN A 26 -1.28 8.45 -44.22
C GLN A 26 -1.76 7.31 -45.12
N SER A 27 -2.39 6.27 -44.55
CA SER A 27 -2.86 5.12 -45.34
C SER A 27 -4.04 5.44 -46.25
N ARG A 28 -4.78 6.51 -45.96
CA ARG A 28 -5.96 6.94 -46.72
C ARG A 28 -5.68 8.16 -47.62
N SER A 29 -4.42 8.60 -47.71
CA SER A 29 -4.01 9.79 -48.48
C SER A 29 -4.84 11.04 -48.16
N VAL A 30 -5.21 11.21 -46.88
CA VAL A 30 -5.98 12.37 -46.39
C VAL A 30 -5.15 13.14 -45.37
N THR A 31 -5.35 14.46 -45.29
CA THR A 31 -4.63 15.32 -44.34
C THR A 31 -5.34 15.34 -42.99
N CYS A 32 -4.59 15.23 -41.88
CA CYS A 32 -5.16 15.41 -40.54
C CYS A 32 -5.68 16.84 -40.38
N ALA A 33 -6.98 16.98 -40.09
CA ALA A 33 -7.56 18.26 -39.69
C ALA A 33 -7.29 18.47 -38.19
N TYR A 34 -6.62 19.57 -37.86
CA TYR A 34 -6.41 20.01 -36.48
C TYR A 34 -7.26 21.28 -36.26
N PRO A 35 -8.15 21.33 -35.25
CA PRO A 35 -8.81 22.57 -34.89
C PRO A 35 -7.76 23.60 -34.43
N ASP A 36 -8.01 24.88 -34.71
CA ASP A 36 -7.13 25.96 -34.26
C ASP A 36 -7.06 25.96 -32.73
N LEU A 37 -5.84 25.87 -32.21
CA LEU A 37 -5.58 25.96 -30.78
C LEU A 37 -5.95 27.37 -30.31
N GLN A 38 -7.10 27.50 -29.64
CA GLN A 38 -7.44 28.72 -28.92
C GLN A 38 -6.63 28.77 -27.63
N PHE A 39 -5.57 29.57 -27.62
CA PHE A 39 -4.89 29.93 -26.39
C PHE A 39 -5.81 30.83 -25.56
N ILE A 40 -6.19 30.37 -24.37
CA ILE A 40 -6.92 31.19 -23.40
C ILE A 40 -5.98 32.32 -22.96
N PRO A 41 -6.29 33.61 -23.20
CA PRO A 41 -5.43 34.70 -22.77
C PRO A 41 -5.38 34.77 -21.24
N LYS A 42 -4.18 35.04 -20.69
CA LYS A 42 -4.04 35.43 -19.28
C LYS A 42 -4.84 36.72 -19.06
N SER A 43 -5.84 36.65 -18.19
CA SER A 43 -6.61 37.80 -17.71
C SER A 43 -5.70 38.81 -17.00
N THR A 44 -5.41 39.92 -17.66
CA THR A 44 -4.84 41.12 -17.06
C THR A 44 -5.89 41.76 -16.14
N ILE A 45 -5.53 41.96 -14.88
CA ILE A 45 -6.31 42.70 -13.88
C ILE A 45 -6.24 44.19 -14.23
N GLY A 46 -7.39 44.87 -14.28
CA GLY A 46 -7.49 46.33 -14.43
C GLY A 46 -8.92 46.81 -14.63
N ASP A 47 -9.56 47.13 -13.51
CA ASP A 47 -10.65 48.10 -13.23
C ASP A 47 -11.97 48.18 -14.05
N GLU A 48 -13.05 48.32 -13.28
CA GLU A 48 -14.46 48.68 -13.59
C GLU A 48 -15.48 47.56 -13.97
N ALA A 49 -16.15 47.03 -12.92
CA ALA A 49 -17.56 46.59 -12.73
C ALA A 49 -18.41 46.00 -13.90
N PRO A 50 -19.31 44.99 -13.69
CA PRO A 50 -20.22 44.93 -12.55
C PRO A 50 -20.41 43.53 -11.90
N SER A 51 -21.00 43.58 -10.71
CA SER A 51 -21.46 42.45 -9.89
C SER A 51 -22.22 41.38 -10.68
N ARG A 52 -21.56 40.24 -10.95
CA ARG A 52 -22.23 38.97 -11.24
C ARG A 52 -21.71 37.92 -10.27
N THR A 53 -22.51 37.66 -9.24
CA THR A 53 -22.42 36.49 -8.37
C THR A 53 -22.62 35.23 -9.22
N SER A 54 -21.53 34.67 -9.75
CA SER A 54 -21.54 33.31 -10.31
C SER A 54 -20.85 32.39 -9.33
N SER A 55 -21.63 31.85 -8.39
CA SER A 55 -21.24 30.74 -7.54
C SER A 55 -20.94 29.52 -8.42
N TYR A 56 -19.66 29.21 -8.64
CA TYR A 56 -19.25 27.90 -9.14
C TYR A 56 -19.33 26.91 -7.98
N SER A 57 -20.56 26.47 -7.67
CA SER A 57 -20.84 25.42 -6.70
C SER A 57 -21.55 24.27 -7.40
N ARG A 58 -20.81 23.42 -8.12
CA ARG A 58 -21.27 22.09 -8.55
C ARG A 58 -20.07 21.17 -8.72
N ILE A 59 -19.54 20.67 -7.61
CA ILE A 59 -18.91 19.35 -7.61
C ILE A 59 -20.07 18.37 -7.73
N LYS A 60 -20.24 17.74 -8.89
CA LYS A 60 -21.15 16.60 -8.99
C LYS A 60 -20.39 15.36 -8.54
N VAL A 61 -20.81 14.77 -7.43
CA VAL A 61 -20.50 13.37 -7.13
C VAL A 61 -21.28 12.55 -8.14
N CYS A 62 -20.60 11.96 -9.11
CA CYS A 62 -21.20 10.93 -9.94
C CYS A 62 -21.32 9.68 -9.08
N THR A 63 -22.51 9.40 -8.53
CA THR A 63 -22.88 8.06 -8.12
C THR A 63 -23.23 7.28 -9.39
N PRO A 64 -22.38 6.36 -9.85
CA PRO A 64 -22.88 5.39 -10.80
C PRO A 64 -23.86 4.49 -10.05
N THR A 65 -25.13 4.51 -10.43
CA THR A 65 -26.09 3.47 -10.01
C THR A 65 -25.69 2.17 -10.71
N PHE A 66 -24.75 1.44 -10.13
CA PHE A 66 -24.61 0.02 -10.39
C PHE A 66 -25.36 -0.70 -9.27
N LEU A 67 -26.29 -1.59 -9.63
CA LEU A 67 -26.89 -2.52 -8.68
C LEU A 67 -25.81 -3.53 -8.28
N PHE A 68 -24.93 -3.15 -7.36
CA PHE A 68 -24.03 -4.05 -6.67
C PHE A 68 -24.67 -4.37 -5.33
N THR A 69 -25.13 -5.61 -5.17
CA THR A 69 -25.38 -6.18 -3.85
C THR A 69 -24.03 -6.47 -3.21
N ALA A 70 -23.35 -5.43 -2.73
CA ALA A 70 -22.18 -5.60 -1.87
C ALA A 70 -22.68 -6.05 -0.48
N SER A 71 -22.98 -7.34 -0.37
CA SER A 71 -23.12 -7.98 0.93
C SER A 71 -21.75 -7.97 1.58
N LEU A 72 -21.58 -7.05 2.50
CA LEU A 72 -20.48 -6.89 3.43
C LEU A 72 -20.17 -8.28 4.07
N PRO A 73 -18.94 -8.85 3.94
CA PRO A 73 -18.69 -10.26 4.22
C PRO A 73 -18.57 -10.54 5.72
N SER A 74 -19.18 -11.64 6.17
CA SER A 74 -19.00 -12.22 7.51
C SER A 74 -17.89 -13.27 7.49
N LEU A 75 -17.10 -13.39 8.57
CA LEU A 75 -16.22 -14.55 8.78
C LEU A 75 -17.02 -15.86 8.60
N PRO A 76 -16.57 -16.81 7.75
CA PRO A 76 -17.33 -18.02 7.50
C PRO A 76 -17.39 -18.88 8.78
N SER A 77 -18.61 -19.17 9.24
CA SER A 77 -18.85 -20.27 10.18
C SER A 77 -18.70 -21.60 9.44
N PRO A 78 -18.22 -22.68 10.09
CA PRO A 78 -17.95 -23.94 9.41
C PRO A 78 -19.23 -24.52 8.81
N ARG A 79 -19.30 -24.62 7.47
CA ARG A 79 -20.42 -25.26 6.78
C ARG A 79 -19.92 -26.45 5.97
N LEU A 80 -20.61 -27.57 6.18
CA LEU A 80 -20.49 -28.83 5.46
C LEU A 80 -20.82 -28.63 3.97
N LEU A 81 -20.01 -29.29 3.14
CA LEU A 81 -20.07 -29.31 1.68
C LEU A 81 -21.42 -29.80 1.16
N ASP A 82 -21.97 -29.08 0.18
CA ASP A 82 -22.77 -29.71 -0.87
C ASP A 82 -22.45 -29.03 -2.21
N GLU A 83 -22.08 -29.85 -3.19
CA GLU A 83 -21.59 -29.44 -4.51
C GLU A 83 -22.75 -29.22 -5.48
N THR A 84 -22.76 -28.12 -6.25
CA THR A 84 -23.34 -28.13 -7.60
C THR A 84 -22.62 -27.15 -8.53
N HIS A 85 -22.25 -27.66 -9.71
CA HIS A 85 -21.54 -27.00 -10.80
C HIS A 85 -22.43 -26.05 -11.63
N GLY A 86 -21.85 -24.95 -12.10
CA GLY A 86 -22.42 -24.12 -13.17
C GLY A 86 -21.35 -23.25 -13.85
N SER A 87 -20.90 -23.67 -15.03
CA SER A 87 -19.94 -22.96 -15.88
C SER A 87 -20.62 -21.81 -16.65
N HIS A 88 -20.15 -20.58 -16.51
CA HIS A 88 -20.50 -19.48 -17.42
C HIS A 88 -19.24 -18.76 -17.94
N GLU A 89 -18.97 -18.99 -19.21
CA GLU A 89 -17.97 -18.33 -20.05
C GLU A 89 -18.53 -16.97 -20.50
N TYR A 90 -17.88 -15.85 -20.14
CA TYR A 90 -18.27 -14.52 -20.61
C TYR A 90 -17.26 -13.99 -21.64
N LYS A 91 -17.73 -13.85 -22.88
CA LYS A 91 -17.03 -13.18 -23.99
C LYS A 91 -17.12 -11.66 -23.85
N PHE A 92 -15.98 -10.99 -23.91
CA PHE A 92 -15.87 -9.53 -24.09
C PHE A 92 -16.13 -9.15 -25.56
N VAL A 93 -17.08 -8.23 -25.80
CA VAL A 93 -17.20 -7.50 -27.08
C VAL A 93 -17.22 -6.00 -26.77
N ASN A 94 -16.16 -5.30 -27.18
CA ASN A 94 -16.06 -3.85 -27.17
C ASN A 94 -16.57 -3.32 -28.52
N GLU A 95 -17.69 -2.61 -28.55
CA GLU A 95 -18.01 -1.69 -29.65
C GLU A 95 -18.37 -0.29 -29.12
N PRO A 96 -17.81 0.79 -29.70
CA PRO A 96 -18.07 2.16 -29.26
C PRO A 96 -19.37 2.73 -29.88
N LEU A 97 -20.26 3.20 -29.01
CA LEU A 97 -21.49 3.92 -29.39
C LEU A 97 -21.18 5.33 -29.93
N SER A 98 -21.67 5.61 -31.14
CA SER A 98 -21.68 6.94 -31.76
C SER A 98 -23.03 7.67 -31.50
N PRO A 99 -23.08 9.02 -31.56
CA PRO A 99 -24.20 9.80 -31.04
C PRO A 99 -25.41 9.89 -32.00
N VAL A 100 -26.60 9.84 -31.40
CA VAL A 100 -27.92 9.91 -32.05
C VAL A 100 -28.21 11.33 -32.59
N SER A 101 -28.61 11.39 -33.87
CA SER A 101 -29.18 12.56 -34.55
C SER A 101 -30.71 12.42 -34.67
N LYS A 102 -31.43 13.53 -34.56
CA LYS A 102 -32.90 13.63 -34.63
C LYS A 102 -33.42 13.70 -36.08
N SER A 103 -34.49 12.95 -36.37
CA SER A 103 -35.61 13.19 -37.34
C SER A 103 -36.39 11.87 -37.45
N GLY A 104 -37.70 11.71 -37.56
CA GLY A 104 -38.86 12.53 -37.91
C GLY A 104 -39.87 11.58 -38.60
N ASP A 105 -41.16 11.67 -38.21
CA ASP A 105 -42.38 11.17 -38.89
C ASP A 105 -42.88 9.68 -38.81
N LYS A 106 -44.01 9.55 -38.08
CA LYS A 106 -45.38 9.06 -38.45
C LYS A 106 -45.85 7.58 -38.38
N SER A 107 -47.00 7.47 -37.68
CA SER A 107 -48.13 6.50 -37.74
C SER A 107 -47.86 5.04 -37.33
N SER A 108 -48.70 4.32 -36.57
CA SER A 108 -50.17 4.27 -36.47
C SER A 108 -50.65 3.50 -35.20
N GLN A 109 -51.81 3.92 -34.65
CA GLN A 109 -52.92 3.19 -33.97
C GLN A 109 -52.63 1.83 -33.26
N SER A 110 -53.04 1.57 -32.01
CA SER A 110 -54.43 1.58 -31.48
C SER A 110 -54.47 1.14 -30.00
N GLY A 111 -55.50 1.55 -29.24
CA GLY A 111 -56.03 0.81 -28.08
C GLY A 111 -55.84 1.42 -26.67
N SER A 112 -56.76 2.30 -26.26
CA SER A 112 -57.09 2.60 -24.84
C SER A 112 -58.30 1.74 -24.39
N PRO A 113 -58.69 1.63 -23.09
CA PRO A 113 -59.20 2.73 -22.23
C PRO A 113 -58.61 2.74 -20.78
N ALA A 114 -58.27 3.90 -20.18
CA ALA A 114 -59.08 4.80 -19.32
C ALA A 114 -59.58 4.20 -17.98
N LEU A 115 -58.91 4.50 -16.83
CA LEU A 115 -59.25 5.47 -15.74
C LEU A 115 -60.19 4.89 -14.63
N PRO A 116 -60.24 5.39 -13.37
CA PRO A 116 -59.82 6.72 -12.88
C PRO A 116 -59.02 6.80 -11.57
N ALA A 117 -58.63 8.03 -11.25
CA ALA A 117 -57.88 8.51 -10.10
C ALA A 117 -58.65 8.45 -8.76
N THR A 118 -57.92 8.52 -7.65
CA THR A 118 -58.43 9.15 -6.42
C THR A 118 -57.28 9.80 -5.65
N GLN A 119 -57.32 11.14 -5.60
CA GLN A 119 -56.59 11.95 -4.64
C GLN A 119 -57.13 11.65 -3.23
N LEU A 120 -56.23 11.55 -2.26
CA LEU A 120 -56.55 11.70 -0.85
C LEU A 120 -55.49 12.62 -0.23
N ASP A 121 -55.88 13.88 -0.11
CA ASP A 121 -55.33 14.84 0.84
C ASP A 121 -55.58 14.29 2.26
N VAL A 122 -54.51 14.10 3.04
CA VAL A 122 -54.61 14.06 4.50
C VAL A 122 -53.59 15.04 5.07
N ARG A 123 -54.15 16.17 5.50
CA ARG A 123 -53.56 17.15 6.39
C ARG A 123 -53.50 16.51 7.79
N GLY A 124 -52.31 16.33 8.36
CA GLY A 124 -52.12 15.85 9.72
C GLY A 124 -50.78 16.29 10.28
N GLY A 125 -50.81 17.29 11.16
CA GLY A 125 -49.64 17.70 11.94
C GLY A 125 -49.31 16.68 13.04
N GLY A 126 -48.02 16.60 13.39
CA GLY A 126 -47.58 15.80 14.53
C GLY A 126 -46.07 15.60 14.59
N ASN A 127 -45.41 16.38 15.46
CA ASN A 127 -44.18 16.11 16.21
C ASN A 127 -42.95 15.55 15.47
N ALA A 128 -42.00 16.45 15.19
CA ALA A 128 -40.62 16.10 14.90
C ALA A 128 -39.93 15.54 16.16
N TYR A 129 -39.51 14.27 16.09
CA TYR A 129 -38.50 13.69 16.97
C TYR A 129 -37.10 14.03 16.42
N PRO A 130 -36.14 14.49 17.23
CA PRO A 130 -34.77 14.74 16.79
C PRO A 130 -33.99 13.41 16.83
N GLY A 131 -33.70 12.83 15.67
CA GLY A 131 -32.95 11.57 15.62
C GLY A 131 -32.59 11.03 14.24
N SER A 132 -32.66 11.83 13.16
CA SER A 132 -32.18 11.40 11.84
C SER A 132 -30.75 11.90 11.63
N SER A 133 -29.79 10.99 11.81
CA SER A 133 -28.37 11.20 11.51
C SER A 133 -28.20 11.25 10.00
N SER A 134 -28.19 12.46 9.43
CA SER A 134 -27.93 12.67 8.02
C SER A 134 -26.46 12.38 7.70
N SER A 135 -26.24 11.55 6.68
CA SER A 135 -24.93 11.39 6.03
C SER A 135 -24.34 12.77 5.71
N ILE A 136 -23.13 13.04 6.19
CA ILE A 136 -22.39 14.26 5.84
C ILE A 136 -21.88 14.04 4.41
N THR A 137 -22.67 14.45 3.43
CA THR A 137 -22.25 14.47 2.03
C THR A 137 -21.27 15.63 1.79
N ILE A 138 -20.40 15.52 0.77
CA ILE A 138 -19.54 16.63 0.33
C ILE A 138 -20.37 17.91 0.11
N ASP A 139 -21.61 17.77 -0.40
CA ASP A 139 -22.54 18.88 -0.56
C ASP A 139 -22.93 19.52 0.79
N SER A 140 -23.10 18.74 1.87
CA SER A 140 -23.36 19.28 3.21
C SER A 140 -22.18 20.10 3.75
N LEU A 141 -20.94 19.61 3.59
CA LEU A 141 -19.72 20.32 4.00
C LEU A 141 -19.43 21.57 3.17
N LEU A 142 -19.87 21.60 1.91
CA LEU A 142 -19.79 22.78 1.05
C LEU A 142 -20.92 23.79 1.36
N THR A 143 -22.05 23.35 1.92
CA THR A 143 -23.22 24.21 2.18
C THR A 143 -23.24 24.79 3.60
N THR A 144 -22.54 24.19 4.58
CA THR A 144 -22.47 24.69 5.96
C THR A 144 -21.59 25.93 6.16
N THR A 145 -20.95 26.46 5.12
CA THR A 145 -20.11 27.68 5.20
C THR A 145 -20.81 28.92 4.64
N LEU A 146 -21.92 29.35 5.25
CA LEU A 146 -22.53 30.64 4.93
C LEU A 146 -22.72 31.60 6.11
N LEU A 147 -21.99 31.42 7.22
CA LEU A 147 -21.91 32.45 8.26
C LEU A 147 -20.47 32.61 8.79
N ASN A 148 -19.80 33.67 8.32
CA ASN A 148 -18.71 34.41 8.98
C ASN A 148 -17.43 33.67 9.43
N GLU A 149 -16.76 32.94 8.54
CA GLU A 149 -15.31 32.68 8.70
C GLU A 149 -14.50 33.68 7.85
N PRO A 150 -13.49 34.38 8.41
CA PRO A 150 -12.63 35.25 7.62
C PRO A 150 -11.91 34.39 6.57
N ARG A 151 -12.13 34.69 5.28
CA ARG A 151 -11.49 34.02 4.14
C ARG A 151 -9.96 34.07 4.28
N LYS A 152 -9.36 33.06 4.92
CA LYS A 152 -7.93 32.81 4.84
C LYS A 152 -7.61 32.62 3.36
N LYS A 153 -6.62 33.36 2.83
CA LYS A 153 -6.15 33.22 1.45
C LYS A 153 -5.63 31.78 1.28
N GLU A 154 -6.48 30.91 0.76
CA GLU A 154 -6.10 29.53 0.46
C GLU A 154 -4.98 29.51 -0.57
N ARG A 155 -4.00 28.61 -0.39
CA ARG A 155 -2.98 28.39 -1.42
C ARG A 155 -3.64 27.83 -2.68
N PRO A 156 -3.38 28.38 -3.88
CA PRO A 156 -3.97 27.88 -5.11
C PRO A 156 -3.49 26.45 -5.40
N LEU A 157 -4.38 25.62 -5.97
CA LEU A 157 -4.09 24.25 -6.44
C LEU A 157 -3.28 24.32 -7.74
N VAL A 158 -2.00 24.66 -7.67
CA VAL A 158 -1.14 24.88 -8.84
C VAL A 158 -0.35 23.63 -9.23
N ASP A 159 -0.05 22.77 -8.25
CA ASP A 159 0.69 21.51 -8.43
C ASP A 159 -0.03 20.33 -7.76
N TRP A 160 0.45 19.12 -8.04
CA TRP A 160 -0.11 17.87 -7.50
C TRP A 160 -0.05 17.82 -5.97
N ASP A 161 1.02 18.36 -5.38
CA ASP A 161 1.22 18.34 -3.94
C ASP A 161 0.21 19.23 -3.20
N GLY A 162 -0.21 20.35 -3.81
CA GLY A 162 -1.26 21.22 -3.27
C GLY A 162 -2.62 20.55 -3.06
N TYR A 163 -2.90 19.41 -3.70
CA TYR A 163 -4.12 18.62 -3.47
C TYR A 163 -4.12 17.85 -2.15
N PHE A 164 -2.96 17.72 -1.52
CA PHE A 164 -2.77 17.08 -0.22
C PHE A 164 -2.62 18.11 0.92
N ASP A 165 -2.73 19.41 0.62
CA ASP A 165 -2.68 20.48 1.62
C ASP A 165 -3.87 20.41 2.58
N THR A 166 -3.57 20.32 3.87
CA THR A 166 -4.54 20.30 4.98
C THR A 166 -4.43 21.51 5.92
N ASP A 167 -3.40 22.34 5.74
CA ASP A 167 -3.14 23.52 6.58
C ASP A 167 -3.79 24.77 6.00
N SER A 168 -4.47 25.54 6.84
CA SER A 168 -5.04 26.85 6.48
C SER A 168 -5.98 26.84 5.27
N VAL A 169 -6.62 25.69 4.99
CA VAL A 169 -7.63 25.49 3.94
C VAL A 169 -9.04 25.33 4.53
N SER A 170 -10.08 25.50 3.72
CA SER A 170 -11.45 25.18 4.10
C SER A 170 -11.63 23.72 4.54
N GLU A 171 -12.64 23.46 5.38
CA GLU A 171 -12.95 22.13 5.91
C GLU A 171 -13.20 21.11 4.79
N GLY A 172 -13.98 21.48 3.76
CA GLY A 172 -14.21 20.63 2.60
C GLY A 172 -12.93 20.29 1.83
N ARG A 173 -12.00 21.23 1.71
CA ARG A 173 -10.70 20.99 1.07
C ARG A 173 -9.80 20.10 1.91
N ARG A 174 -9.74 20.33 3.23
CA ARG A 174 -9.03 19.45 4.18
C ARG A 174 -9.58 18.03 4.12
N HIS A 175 -10.89 17.87 4.14
CA HIS A 175 -11.56 16.57 4.06
C HIS A 175 -11.18 15.83 2.77
N ALA A 176 -11.28 16.50 1.61
CA ALA A 176 -10.90 15.92 0.33
C ALA A 176 -9.39 15.60 0.24
N ALA A 177 -8.53 16.44 0.82
CA ALA A 177 -7.09 16.19 0.88
C ALA A 177 -6.77 14.93 1.71
N LEU A 178 -7.45 14.72 2.84
CA LEU A 178 -7.27 13.52 3.68
C LEU A 178 -7.74 12.23 2.98
N LEU A 179 -8.88 12.27 2.30
CA LEU A 179 -9.35 11.13 1.51
C LEU A 179 -8.40 10.78 0.35
N ARG A 180 -7.88 11.80 -0.35
CA ARG A 180 -6.84 11.61 -1.38
C ARG A 180 -5.57 11.04 -0.79
N HIS A 181 -5.17 11.57 0.37
CA HIS A 181 -3.98 11.13 1.09
C HIS A 181 -4.05 9.64 1.41
N PHE A 182 -5.17 9.19 1.98
CA PHE A 182 -5.41 7.77 2.23
C PHE A 182 -5.32 6.97 0.92
N ARG A 183 -6.10 7.32 -0.11
CA ARG A 183 -6.20 6.52 -1.34
C ARG A 183 -4.90 6.44 -2.15
N TYR A 184 -4.14 7.53 -2.23
CA TYR A 184 -3.01 7.64 -3.16
C TYR A 184 -1.64 7.56 -2.50
N LYS A 185 -1.56 7.70 -1.17
CA LYS A 185 -0.27 7.65 -0.44
C LYS A 185 -0.23 6.54 0.61
N MET A 186 -1.37 6.10 1.16
CA MET A 186 -1.41 5.04 2.16
C MET A 186 -1.74 3.67 1.55
N VAL A 187 -2.84 3.60 0.81
CA VAL A 187 -3.33 2.37 0.20
C VAL A 187 -2.27 1.61 -0.61
N PRO A 188 -1.39 2.23 -1.43
CA PRO A 188 -0.41 1.46 -2.23
C PRO A 188 0.48 0.51 -1.41
N TRP A 189 1.03 0.93 -0.27
CA TRP A 189 1.85 0.05 0.57
C TRP A 189 1.00 -0.88 1.46
N MET A 190 -0.29 -0.58 1.65
CA MET A 190 -1.26 -1.48 2.28
C MET A 190 -1.62 -2.65 1.35
N GLU A 191 -1.77 -2.39 0.05
CA GLU A 191 -2.03 -3.37 -1.02
C GLU A 191 -0.76 -4.07 -1.55
N ALA A 192 0.41 -3.70 -1.01
CA ALA A 192 1.69 -4.30 -1.34
C ALA A 192 1.61 -5.83 -1.37
N GLY A 193 1.99 -6.42 -2.52
CA GLY A 193 1.90 -7.86 -2.75
C GLY A 193 0.68 -8.33 -3.52
N ASN A 194 -0.31 -7.46 -3.77
CA ASN A 194 -1.54 -7.82 -4.47
C ASN A 194 -2.00 -6.74 -5.47
N PRO A 195 -1.45 -6.71 -6.71
CA PRO A 195 -1.84 -5.72 -7.71
C PRO A 195 -3.28 -5.86 -8.20
N ALA A 196 -3.93 -7.00 -7.93
CA ALA A 196 -5.33 -7.23 -8.27
C ALA A 196 -6.29 -6.82 -7.14
N SER A 197 -5.77 -6.38 -5.99
CA SER A 197 -6.58 -5.96 -4.86
C SER A 197 -7.58 -4.88 -5.28
N GLN A 198 -8.82 -5.02 -4.79
CA GLN A 198 -9.84 -3.98 -4.90
C GLN A 198 -9.96 -3.16 -3.61
N PHE A 199 -9.13 -3.42 -2.60
CA PHE A 199 -9.23 -2.80 -1.28
C PHE A 199 -9.39 -1.29 -1.33
N GLY A 200 -8.51 -0.60 -2.06
CA GLY A 200 -8.53 0.85 -2.19
C GLY A 200 -9.77 1.41 -2.88
N VAL A 201 -10.43 0.62 -3.70
CA VAL A 201 -11.69 0.99 -4.37
C VAL A 201 -12.86 0.69 -3.44
N ASP A 202 -12.93 -0.54 -2.94
CA ASP A 202 -14.01 -1.04 -2.10
C ASP A 202 -14.12 -0.26 -0.79
N VAL A 203 -13.00 0.00 -0.11
CA VAL A 203 -12.98 0.74 1.16
C VAL A 203 -13.45 2.19 0.97
N MET A 204 -13.17 2.79 -0.19
CA MET A 204 -13.59 4.15 -0.50
C MET A 204 -15.09 4.23 -0.85
N PHE A 205 -15.62 3.23 -1.55
CA PHE A 205 -17.07 3.11 -1.76
C PHE A 205 -17.79 2.87 -0.44
N LEU A 206 -17.29 1.95 0.39
CA LEU A 206 -17.85 1.71 1.72
C LEU A 206 -17.81 2.96 2.60
N ALA A 207 -16.72 3.75 2.55
CA ALA A 207 -16.63 5.02 3.25
C ALA A 207 -17.65 6.06 2.75
N GLN A 208 -17.98 6.06 1.47
CA GLN A 208 -19.02 6.94 0.92
C GLN A 208 -20.40 6.62 1.51
N GLU A 209 -20.69 5.34 1.76
CA GLU A 209 -21.98 4.89 2.29
C GLU A 209 -22.01 4.85 3.83
N ASN A 210 -20.85 4.71 4.47
CA ASN A 210 -20.72 4.52 5.91
C ASN A 210 -19.87 5.65 6.54
N PRO A 211 -20.49 6.64 7.21
CA PRO A 211 -19.78 7.75 7.84
C PRO A 211 -18.72 7.34 8.85
N GLU A 212 -18.89 6.19 9.51
CA GLU A 212 -17.96 5.68 10.52
C GLU A 212 -16.67 5.15 9.88
N ILE A 213 -16.75 4.44 8.75
CA ILE A 213 -15.57 4.03 7.98
C ILE A 213 -14.85 5.27 7.45
N GLN A 214 -15.59 6.26 6.93
CA GLN A 214 -14.99 7.51 6.45
C GLN A 214 -14.28 8.27 7.56
N ALA A 215 -14.89 8.36 8.74
CA ALA A 215 -14.30 9.01 9.90
C ALA A 215 -12.96 8.37 10.27
N VAL A 216 -12.90 7.04 10.27
CA VAL A 216 -11.67 6.28 10.55
C VAL A 216 -10.61 6.51 9.49
N ILE A 217 -10.97 6.48 8.21
CA ILE A 217 -10.04 6.79 7.11
C ILE A 217 -9.42 8.18 7.29
N ILE A 218 -10.26 9.17 7.62
CA ILE A 218 -9.84 10.56 7.83
C ILE A 218 -8.96 10.67 9.07
N GLU A 219 -9.31 9.98 10.16
CA GLU A 219 -8.53 9.93 11.40
C GLU A 219 -7.12 9.42 11.09
N ILE A 220 -7.01 8.21 10.52
CA ILE A 220 -5.74 7.58 10.16
C ILE A 220 -4.90 8.46 9.22
N ALA A 221 -5.52 9.05 8.19
CA ALA A 221 -4.83 9.93 7.25
C ALA A 221 -4.33 11.23 7.91
N SER A 222 -5.12 11.78 8.84
CA SER A 222 -4.76 13.00 9.56
C SER A 222 -3.63 12.74 10.54
N GLU A 223 -3.66 11.61 11.23
CA GLU A 223 -2.62 11.17 12.16
C GLU A 223 -1.30 10.99 11.42
N ARG A 224 -1.31 10.31 10.26
CA ARG A 224 -0.13 10.17 9.41
C ARG A 224 0.47 11.52 9.02
N LEU A 225 -0.35 12.49 8.60
CA LEU A 225 0.14 13.83 8.26
C LEU A 225 0.65 14.60 9.47
N GLY A 226 0.00 14.46 10.63
CA GLY A 226 0.45 15.04 11.89
C GLY A 226 1.79 14.49 12.34
N LEU A 227 2.03 13.18 12.15
CA LEU A 227 3.31 12.52 12.42
C LEU A 227 4.44 13.07 11.53
N LEU A 228 4.19 13.28 10.23
CA LEU A 228 5.18 13.88 9.33
C LEU A 228 5.48 15.36 9.61
N ARG A 229 4.56 16.07 10.29
CA ARG A 229 4.70 17.50 10.60
C ARG A 229 5.18 17.76 12.03
N GLU A 230 5.48 16.71 12.80
CA GLU A 230 5.86 16.80 14.23
C GLU A 230 4.87 17.62 15.10
N THR A 231 3.63 17.75 14.66
CA THR A 231 2.60 18.51 15.39
C THR A 231 2.10 17.68 16.58
N LYS A 232 2.46 18.08 17.80
CA LYS A 232 1.90 17.55 19.05
C LYS A 232 0.44 18.00 19.21
N GLU A 233 -0.50 17.32 18.56
CA GLU A 233 -1.93 17.52 18.87
C GLU A 233 -2.35 16.67 20.07
N SER A 234 -2.99 17.36 21.03
CA SER A 234 -3.45 16.86 22.32
C SER A 234 -4.73 16.03 22.19
N GLY A 235 -4.62 14.70 22.32
CA GLY A 235 -5.49 13.78 23.10
C GLY A 235 -7.02 13.85 23.11
N GLY A 236 -7.69 14.71 22.32
CA GLY A 236 -9.13 14.98 22.41
C GLY A 236 -10.07 14.14 21.51
N PRO A 237 -9.72 13.82 20.24
CA PRO A 237 -10.66 13.16 19.31
C PRO A 237 -10.93 11.68 19.63
N ARG A 238 -9.90 10.97 20.10
CA ARG A 238 -9.87 9.51 20.23
C ARG A 238 -11.00 8.93 21.09
N ARG A 239 -11.31 9.57 22.23
CA ARG A 239 -12.35 9.12 23.19
C ARG A 239 -13.78 9.16 22.64
N ARG A 240 -14.08 10.07 21.71
CA ARG A 240 -15.45 10.25 21.16
C ARG A 240 -15.75 9.20 20.08
N SER A 241 -14.73 8.76 19.34
CA SER A 241 -14.81 7.65 18.38
C SER A 241 -15.04 6.30 19.09
N GLU A 242 -14.44 6.06 20.25
CA GLU A 242 -14.57 4.76 20.96
C GLU A 242 -16.00 4.39 21.37
N MET A 243 -16.80 5.38 21.79
CA MET A 243 -18.16 5.13 22.25
C MET A 243 -19.13 4.82 21.10
N ARG A 244 -18.89 5.35 19.89
CA ARG A 244 -19.67 5.00 18.68
C ARG A 244 -19.31 3.61 18.16
N ARG A 245 -18.04 3.19 18.28
CA ARG A 245 -17.54 1.86 17.85
C ARG A 245 -18.29 0.68 18.45
N HIS A 246 -18.63 0.75 19.74
CA HIS A 246 -19.29 -0.36 20.44
C HIS A 246 -20.73 -0.62 19.95
N SER A 247 -21.31 0.31 19.20
CA SER A 247 -22.65 0.17 18.60
C SER A 247 -22.65 -0.31 17.15
N LEU A 248 -21.47 -0.45 16.53
CA LEU A 248 -21.35 -0.94 15.15
C LEU A 248 -21.75 -2.41 15.07
N GLN A 249 -22.49 -2.76 14.02
CA GLN A 249 -22.82 -4.14 13.71
C GLN A 249 -21.78 -4.73 12.75
N GLU A 250 -21.69 -6.06 12.77
CA GLU A 250 -20.88 -6.76 11.78
C GLU A 250 -21.49 -6.60 10.37
N PRO A 251 -20.65 -6.46 9.32
CA PRO A 251 -19.18 -6.55 9.32
C PRO A 251 -18.46 -5.19 9.20
N VAL A 252 -19.21 -4.08 9.28
CA VAL A 252 -18.64 -2.72 9.33
C VAL A 252 -17.72 -2.56 10.54
N LYS A 253 -18.09 -3.18 11.67
CA LYS A 253 -17.30 -3.17 12.90
C LYS A 253 -15.91 -3.79 12.69
N VAL A 254 -15.81 -5.03 12.21
CA VAL A 254 -14.51 -5.69 11.95
C VAL A 254 -13.64 -4.89 10.98
N LEU A 255 -14.21 -4.36 9.89
CA LEU A 255 -13.44 -3.53 8.95
C LEU A 255 -12.91 -2.24 9.62
N THR A 256 -13.74 -1.59 10.42
CA THR A 256 -13.39 -0.38 11.17
C THR A 256 -12.29 -0.65 12.20
N ASP A 257 -12.43 -1.72 12.98
CA ASP A 257 -11.47 -2.13 14.00
C ASP A 257 -10.12 -2.49 13.34
N SER A 258 -10.14 -3.21 12.22
CA SER A 258 -8.96 -3.57 11.43
C SER A 258 -8.25 -2.36 10.80
N LEU A 259 -8.99 -1.37 10.29
CA LEU A 259 -8.42 -0.10 9.84
C LEU A 259 -7.76 0.67 10.99
N LEU A 260 -8.41 0.76 12.15
CA LEU A 260 -7.87 1.44 13.33
C LEU A 260 -6.61 0.77 13.87
N ALA A 261 -6.54 -0.57 13.86
CA ALA A 261 -5.33 -1.30 14.19
C ALA A 261 -4.14 -0.86 13.31
N THR A 262 -4.40 -0.47 12.05
CA THR A 262 -3.36 0.09 11.18
C THR A 262 -2.75 1.38 11.74
N SER A 263 -3.57 2.27 12.32
CA SER A 263 -3.07 3.49 12.98
C SER A 263 -2.20 3.16 14.19
N ALA A 264 -2.50 2.11 14.95
CA ALA A 264 -1.70 1.72 16.11
C ALA A 264 -0.23 1.43 15.72
N TYR A 265 0.01 0.77 14.58
CA TYR A 265 1.38 0.55 14.08
C TYR A 265 2.08 1.84 13.63
N LEU A 266 1.35 2.82 13.09
CA LEU A 266 1.94 4.12 12.70
C LEU A 266 2.40 4.91 13.93
N HIS A 267 1.73 4.74 15.08
CA HIS A 267 2.05 5.47 16.30
C HIS A 267 3.18 4.86 17.12
N CYS A 268 3.47 3.57 16.94
CA CYS A 268 4.49 2.87 17.69
C CYS A 268 5.69 2.48 16.80
N GLY A 269 6.88 2.41 17.40
CA GLY A 269 8.06 1.96 16.68
C GLY A 269 8.03 0.46 16.39
N PRO A 270 8.83 -0.03 15.44
CA PRO A 270 8.90 -1.44 15.04
C PRO A 270 8.98 -2.46 16.19
N LEU A 271 9.64 -2.12 17.29
CA LEU A 271 9.77 -3.00 18.46
C LEU A 271 8.45 -3.20 19.24
N LYS A 272 7.43 -2.35 19.00
CA LYS A 272 6.12 -2.38 19.66
C LYS A 272 4.98 -2.82 18.75
N TRP A 273 5.25 -3.10 17.47
CA TRP A 273 4.21 -3.55 16.53
C TRP A 273 3.50 -4.80 17.03
N ARG A 274 4.22 -5.75 17.66
CA ARG A 274 3.61 -6.95 18.26
C ARG A 274 2.51 -6.63 19.27
N ASP A 275 2.71 -5.62 20.10
CA ASP A 275 1.76 -5.25 21.15
C ASP A 275 0.51 -4.56 20.58
N SER A 276 0.62 -4.09 19.33
CA SER A 276 -0.46 -3.46 18.57
C SER A 276 -1.13 -4.42 17.59
N ALA A 277 -0.77 -5.71 17.63
CA ALA A 277 -1.35 -6.73 16.77
C ALA A 277 -2.87 -6.76 16.90
N SER A 278 -3.55 -6.80 15.76
CA SER A 278 -5.01 -6.75 15.72
C SER A 278 -5.60 -8.04 16.32
N PRO A 279 -6.69 -7.95 17.14
CA PRO A 279 -7.34 -9.13 17.71
C PRO A 279 -7.79 -10.12 16.64
N GLU A 280 -8.20 -9.61 15.47
CA GLU A 280 -8.67 -10.41 14.34
C GLU A 280 -7.60 -11.41 13.89
N LEU A 281 -6.31 -11.06 13.92
CA LEU A 281 -5.23 -11.97 13.54
C LEU A 281 -5.13 -13.19 14.49
N GLN A 282 -5.54 -13.02 15.76
CA GLN A 282 -5.58 -14.11 16.75
C GLN A 282 -6.86 -14.95 16.64
N GLU A 283 -7.94 -14.37 16.10
CA GLU A 283 -9.22 -15.03 15.88
C GLU A 283 -9.29 -15.82 14.56
N LEU A 284 -8.36 -15.57 13.61
CA LEU A 284 -8.27 -16.36 12.40
C LEU A 284 -7.96 -17.82 12.76
N ASN A 285 -8.77 -18.75 12.24
CA ASN A 285 -8.54 -20.18 12.41
C ASN A 285 -7.14 -20.55 11.87
N SER A 286 -6.42 -21.42 12.59
CA SER A 286 -5.08 -21.89 12.20
C SER A 286 -5.04 -22.52 10.81
N ASP A 287 -6.18 -22.98 10.28
CA ASP A 287 -6.28 -23.60 8.96
C ASP A 287 -6.72 -22.64 7.85
N MET A 288 -7.02 -21.38 8.18
CA MET A 288 -7.53 -20.41 7.21
C MET A 288 -6.40 -19.74 6.43
N SER A 289 -6.50 -19.76 5.10
CA SER A 289 -5.64 -19.01 4.19
C SER A 289 -6.15 -17.59 4.04
N ALA A 290 -5.24 -16.66 3.72
CA ALA A 290 -5.62 -15.31 3.33
C ALA A 290 -6.56 -15.31 2.11
N SER A 291 -6.48 -16.33 1.24
CA SER A 291 -7.36 -16.46 0.07
C SER A 291 -8.81 -16.78 0.44
N ASP A 292 -9.07 -17.27 1.66
CA ASP A 292 -10.41 -17.60 2.14
C ASP A 292 -11.15 -16.37 2.71
N ILE A 293 -10.47 -15.22 2.76
CA ILE A 293 -10.99 -13.95 3.26
C ILE A 293 -11.35 -13.07 2.06
N ASP A 294 -12.55 -12.48 2.08
CA ASP A 294 -13.00 -11.55 1.05
C ASP A 294 -12.42 -10.14 1.24
N GLU A 295 -12.30 -9.38 0.14
CA GLU A 295 -11.99 -7.95 0.20
C GLU A 295 -13.17 -7.18 0.84
N PRO A 296 -12.92 -6.05 1.52
CA PRO A 296 -11.63 -5.37 1.74
C PRO A 296 -10.80 -5.94 2.92
N LEU A 297 -11.36 -6.88 3.69
CA LEU A 297 -10.72 -7.37 4.91
C LEU A 297 -9.47 -8.21 4.60
N GLN A 298 -9.46 -8.92 3.47
CA GLN A 298 -8.32 -9.70 3.00
C GLN A 298 -7.01 -8.89 3.01
N THR A 299 -7.03 -7.71 2.40
CA THR A 299 -5.84 -6.86 2.31
C THR A 299 -5.37 -6.37 3.68
N LEU A 300 -6.30 -6.03 4.57
CA LEU A 300 -5.96 -5.62 5.94
C LEU A 300 -5.39 -6.79 6.75
N CYS A 301 -5.96 -7.99 6.67
CA CYS A 301 -5.41 -9.18 7.32
C CYS A 301 -3.99 -9.48 6.81
N LYS A 302 -3.75 -9.37 5.49
CA LYS A 302 -2.41 -9.49 4.91
C LYS A 302 -1.47 -8.41 5.44
N LEU A 303 -1.92 -7.17 5.58
CA LEU A 303 -1.13 -6.08 6.16
C LEU A 303 -0.75 -6.36 7.63
N HIS A 304 -1.71 -6.75 8.46
CA HIS A 304 -1.49 -7.09 9.87
C HIS A 304 -0.52 -8.24 10.02
N SER A 305 -0.67 -9.28 9.20
CA SER A 305 0.28 -10.39 9.14
C SER A 305 1.69 -9.92 8.77
N ARG A 306 1.86 -8.98 7.83
CA ARG A 306 3.20 -8.44 7.49
C ARG A 306 3.84 -7.68 8.65
N PHE A 307 3.07 -6.91 9.42
CA PHE A 307 3.56 -6.29 10.67
C PHE A 307 3.95 -7.34 11.72
N ASP A 308 3.19 -8.44 11.81
CA ASP A 308 3.49 -9.55 12.71
C ASP A 308 4.79 -10.30 12.34
N LEU A 309 4.97 -10.61 11.05
CA LEU A 309 6.21 -11.20 10.53
C LEU A 309 7.41 -10.27 10.74
N ALA A 310 7.24 -8.96 10.47
CA ALA A 310 8.25 -7.94 10.73
C ALA A 310 8.64 -7.88 12.22
N SER A 311 7.65 -7.92 13.11
CA SER A 311 7.87 -7.99 14.56
C SER A 311 8.60 -9.28 14.96
N SER A 312 8.32 -10.40 14.28
CA SER A 312 8.97 -11.70 14.51
C SER A 312 10.47 -11.64 14.21
N LEU A 313 10.84 -10.97 13.10
CA LEU A 313 12.24 -10.74 12.73
C LEU A 313 12.99 -9.96 13.80
N LEU A 314 12.42 -8.85 14.26
CA LEU A 314 13.09 -7.94 15.21
C LEU A 314 13.15 -8.51 16.63
N LEU A 315 12.05 -9.09 17.10
CA LEU A 315 11.93 -9.60 18.47
C LEU A 315 12.48 -11.02 18.62
N ARG A 316 12.82 -11.70 17.52
CA ARG A 316 13.26 -13.10 17.49
C ARG A 316 12.27 -14.05 18.18
N ARG A 317 11.00 -13.90 17.83
CA ARG A 317 9.88 -14.69 18.37
C ARG A 317 9.09 -15.31 17.22
N ALA A 318 8.46 -16.45 17.49
CA ALA A 318 7.55 -17.07 16.53
C ALA A 318 6.42 -16.08 16.15
N PRO A 319 5.96 -16.09 14.88
CA PRO A 319 4.87 -15.26 14.45
C PRO A 319 3.53 -15.69 15.05
N LEU A 320 2.63 -14.72 15.24
CA LEU A 320 1.20 -14.97 15.51
C LEU A 320 0.50 -15.44 14.24
N THR A 321 0.94 -14.94 13.07
CA THR A 321 0.46 -15.42 11.77
C THR A 321 0.66 -16.93 11.64
N SER A 322 -0.43 -17.66 11.37
CA SER A 322 -0.39 -19.11 11.16
C SER A 322 0.52 -19.49 9.98
N SER A 323 1.18 -20.65 10.07
CA SER A 323 2.01 -21.20 8.99
C SER A 323 1.24 -21.46 7.69
N SER A 324 -0.08 -21.65 7.77
CA SER A 324 -0.97 -21.90 6.62
C SER A 324 -1.49 -20.61 5.97
N PHE A 325 -1.31 -19.44 6.61
CA PHE A 325 -2.00 -18.21 6.18
C PHE A 325 -1.66 -17.80 4.73
N TYR A 326 -0.43 -18.03 4.29
CA TYR A 326 -0.01 -17.83 2.91
C TYR A 326 0.14 -19.14 2.12
N ALA A 327 -0.33 -20.26 2.66
CA ALA A 327 -0.29 -21.53 1.94
C ALA A 327 -1.16 -21.44 0.67
N PRO A 328 -0.78 -22.17 -0.39
CA PRO A 328 -1.67 -22.34 -1.53
C PRO A 328 -2.95 -23.05 -1.06
N GLY A 329 -4.11 -22.63 -1.55
CA GLY A 329 -5.42 -23.17 -1.14
C GLY A 329 -5.52 -24.70 -1.33
N ALA A 330 -6.42 -25.34 -0.57
CA ALA A 330 -6.59 -26.79 -0.56
C ALA A 330 -7.14 -27.31 -1.90
N ASN A 331 -6.49 -28.35 -2.46
CA ASN A 331 -6.74 -29.09 -3.71
C ASN A 331 -6.20 -28.50 -5.03
N PRO A 332 -5.34 -29.29 -5.71
CA PRO A 332 -3.95 -28.91 -5.90
C PRO A 332 -3.84 -27.65 -6.76
N VAL A 333 -3.37 -26.56 -6.17
CA VAL A 333 -2.80 -25.47 -6.97
C VAL A 333 -1.34 -25.39 -6.57
N ALA A 334 -0.49 -26.09 -7.33
CA ALA A 334 0.92 -25.75 -7.35
C ALA A 334 1.02 -24.25 -7.67
N TRP A 335 1.94 -23.56 -7.00
CA TRP A 335 2.23 -22.16 -7.32
C TRP A 335 2.43 -22.02 -8.83
N ASP A 336 1.64 -21.15 -9.46
CA ASP A 336 1.89 -20.80 -10.85
C ASP A 336 3.26 -20.12 -10.93
N THR A 337 4.25 -20.85 -11.45
CA THR A 337 5.64 -20.41 -11.46
C THR A 337 5.87 -19.22 -12.37
N GLU A 338 4.96 -18.93 -13.30
CA GLU A 338 5.06 -17.79 -14.21
C GLU A 338 4.35 -16.54 -13.65
N SER A 339 3.44 -16.71 -12.69
CA SER A 339 2.70 -15.61 -12.08
C SER A 339 3.55 -14.84 -11.05
N PRO A 340 3.73 -13.51 -11.22
CA PRO A 340 4.40 -12.68 -10.22
C PRO A 340 3.69 -12.70 -8.87
N THR A 341 2.36 -12.71 -8.86
CA THR A 341 1.56 -12.76 -7.62
C THR A 341 1.75 -14.08 -6.90
N ALA A 342 1.77 -15.21 -7.62
CA ALA A 342 2.05 -16.51 -7.04
C ALA A 342 3.48 -16.59 -6.48
N SER A 343 4.47 -16.01 -7.17
CA SER A 343 5.85 -15.89 -6.67
C SER A 343 5.94 -15.05 -5.39
N HIS A 344 5.16 -13.97 -5.29
CA HIS A 344 5.06 -13.16 -4.08
C HIS A 344 4.45 -13.94 -2.91
N ASN A 345 3.30 -14.57 -3.11
CA ASN A 345 2.65 -15.40 -2.09
C ASN A 345 3.55 -16.57 -1.64
N TRP A 346 4.23 -17.23 -2.59
CA TRP A 346 5.23 -18.26 -2.30
C TRP A 346 6.34 -17.72 -1.38
N SER A 347 6.84 -16.50 -1.66
CA SER A 347 7.93 -15.91 -0.86
C SER A 347 7.49 -15.53 0.55
N LEU A 348 6.26 -15.02 0.73
CA LEU A 348 5.67 -14.77 2.04
C LEU A 348 5.46 -16.09 2.81
N TYR A 349 4.91 -17.11 2.16
CA TYR A 349 4.75 -18.43 2.75
C TYR A 349 6.08 -19.00 3.25
N HIS A 350 7.14 -18.93 2.44
CA HIS A 350 8.46 -19.42 2.80
C HIS A 350 9.08 -18.66 3.97
N LEU A 351 8.89 -17.33 4.02
CA LEU A 351 9.32 -16.55 5.18
C LEU A 351 8.54 -16.97 6.44
N THR A 352 7.21 -17.12 6.36
CA THR A 352 6.36 -17.50 7.51
C THR A 352 6.76 -18.86 8.07
N ILE A 353 6.90 -19.89 7.23
CA ILE A 353 7.33 -21.22 7.70
C ILE A 353 8.78 -21.21 8.20
N CYS A 354 9.66 -20.38 7.63
CA CYS A 354 11.03 -20.22 8.13
C CYS A 354 11.04 -19.60 9.52
N LEU A 355 10.21 -18.58 9.78
CA LEU A 355 10.11 -17.93 11.08
C LEU A 355 9.55 -18.87 12.15
N HIS A 356 8.52 -19.64 11.83
CA HIS A 356 8.02 -20.72 12.71
C HIS A 356 9.11 -21.76 12.99
N PHE A 357 9.85 -22.16 11.95
CA PHE A 357 10.92 -23.15 12.06
C PHE A 357 12.08 -22.70 12.96
N ILE A 358 12.61 -21.49 12.78
CA ILE A 358 13.77 -21.00 13.56
C ILE A 358 13.41 -20.64 15.00
N HIS A 359 12.14 -20.35 15.28
CA HIS A 359 11.65 -19.98 16.61
C HIS A 359 10.89 -21.12 17.31
N ASP A 360 10.86 -22.32 16.71
CA ASP A 360 10.27 -23.50 17.34
C ASP A 360 11.09 -23.90 18.57
N PRO A 361 10.53 -23.81 19.80
CA PRO A 361 11.25 -24.13 21.03
C PRO A 361 11.65 -25.61 21.09
N THR A 362 10.99 -26.49 20.32
CA THR A 362 11.32 -27.91 20.24
C THR A 362 12.56 -28.17 19.36
N GLN A 363 12.97 -27.18 18.56
CA GLN A 363 14.08 -27.26 17.60
C GLN A 363 15.21 -26.32 18.06
N SER A 364 15.92 -26.67 19.14
CA SER A 364 16.98 -25.81 19.68
C SER A 364 18.24 -25.85 18.79
N PHE A 365 18.45 -24.83 17.94
CA PHE A 365 19.60 -24.76 17.02
C PHE A 365 20.95 -24.46 17.69
N ALA A 366 20.96 -23.73 18.80
CA ALA A 366 22.10 -23.61 19.73
C ALA A 366 21.78 -22.66 20.88
N HIS A 367 21.62 -23.18 22.10
CA HIS A 367 21.90 -22.42 23.33
C HIS A 367 22.91 -23.17 24.22
N GLN A 368 23.83 -23.93 23.63
CA GLN A 368 24.81 -24.73 24.38
C GLN A 368 26.10 -24.00 24.78
N LEU A 369 26.31 -22.74 24.36
CA LEU A 369 27.56 -22.01 24.68
C LEU A 369 27.52 -21.16 25.95
N LEU A 370 26.41 -21.13 26.70
CA LEU A 370 26.30 -20.38 27.97
C LEU A 370 25.71 -21.17 29.14
N GLN A 371 25.51 -22.49 29.04
CA GLN A 371 25.14 -23.31 30.20
C GLN A 371 26.38 -23.90 30.86
N THR A 372 27.14 -23.05 31.52
CA THR A 372 27.85 -23.49 32.72
C THR A 372 26.80 -23.74 33.79
N SER A 373 26.60 -25.01 34.13
CA SER A 373 25.88 -25.48 35.33
C SER A 373 24.35 -25.34 35.33
N SER A 374 23.67 -26.28 34.68
CA SER A 374 22.63 -27.09 35.34
C SER A 374 22.18 -28.20 34.39
N ARG A 375 22.25 -29.46 34.85
CA ARG A 375 21.70 -30.62 34.14
C ARG A 375 20.19 -30.43 34.04
N ASN A 376 19.66 -30.25 32.84
CA ASN A 376 18.35 -30.79 32.43
C ASN A 376 18.24 -30.86 30.90
N ALA A 377 17.97 -32.09 30.43
CA ALA A 377 17.65 -32.54 29.08
C ALA A 377 17.88 -31.59 27.89
N GLY A 378 19.00 -31.78 27.19
CA GLY A 378 19.11 -31.35 25.79
C GLY A 378 18.12 -32.14 24.90
N PRO A 379 17.76 -31.61 23.72
CA PRO A 379 16.84 -32.29 22.81
C PRO A 379 17.37 -33.69 22.44
N PRO A 380 16.49 -34.70 22.27
CA PRO A 380 16.91 -36.05 21.92
C PRO A 380 17.68 -36.06 20.60
N LEU A 381 18.76 -36.84 20.53
CA LEU A 381 19.61 -37.01 19.33
C LEU A 381 18.80 -37.39 18.05
N SER A 382 17.59 -37.93 18.21
CA SER A 382 16.67 -38.26 17.09
C SER A 382 16.07 -37.05 16.37
N SER A 383 16.07 -35.86 16.98
CA SER A 383 15.51 -34.63 16.39
C SER A 383 16.50 -33.96 15.40
N TYR A 384 17.80 -34.19 15.57
CA TYR A 384 18.84 -33.54 14.76
C TYR A 384 18.78 -33.86 13.25
N PRO A 385 18.56 -35.12 12.82
CA PRO A 385 18.36 -35.44 11.40
C PRO A 385 17.13 -34.75 10.82
N GLN A 386 16.03 -34.65 11.59
CA GLN A 386 14.78 -34.02 11.15
C GLN A 386 14.94 -32.50 11.00
N VAL A 387 15.61 -31.85 11.94
CA VAL A 387 15.93 -30.42 11.91
C VAL A 387 16.81 -30.07 10.69
N SER A 388 17.86 -30.86 10.45
CA SER A 388 18.75 -30.64 9.30
C SER A 388 18.04 -30.87 7.97
N ALA A 389 17.14 -31.87 7.89
CA ALA A 389 16.34 -32.13 6.71
C ALA A 389 15.34 -31.00 6.42
N LYS A 390 14.63 -30.49 7.44
CA LYS A 390 13.73 -29.34 7.30
C LYS A 390 14.48 -28.08 6.85
N TRP A 391 15.64 -27.80 7.47
CA TRP A 391 16.51 -26.69 7.06
C TRP A 391 16.90 -26.82 5.59
N MET A 392 17.37 -28.01 5.18
CA MET A 392 17.79 -28.28 3.80
C MET A 392 16.64 -28.14 2.81
N ALA A 393 15.44 -28.63 3.15
CA ALA A 393 14.27 -28.49 2.29
C ALA A 393 13.88 -27.03 2.05
N LEU A 394 13.88 -26.20 3.11
CA LEU A 394 13.64 -24.76 3.00
C LEU A 394 14.73 -24.07 2.17
N TRP A 395 16.00 -24.41 2.43
CA TRP A 395 17.13 -23.88 1.69
C TRP A 395 17.05 -24.21 0.20
N GLU A 396 16.87 -25.49 -0.13
CA GLU A 396 16.73 -25.99 -1.51
C GLU A 396 15.56 -25.33 -2.21
N SER A 397 14.40 -25.20 -1.57
CA SER A 397 13.24 -24.50 -2.12
C SER A 397 13.59 -23.05 -2.50
N CYS A 398 14.30 -22.32 -1.62
CA CYS A 398 14.77 -20.97 -1.91
C CYS A 398 15.73 -20.92 -3.11
N GLN A 399 16.69 -21.84 -3.18
CA GLN A 399 17.65 -21.86 -4.29
C GLN A 399 17.00 -22.26 -5.62
N ILE A 400 16.05 -23.21 -5.60
CA ILE A 400 15.26 -23.60 -6.76
C ILE A 400 14.47 -22.40 -7.28
N TRP A 401 13.76 -21.69 -6.41
CA TRP A 401 13.04 -20.47 -6.82
C TRP A 401 14.01 -19.43 -7.41
N ARG A 402 15.15 -19.15 -6.75
CA ARG A 402 16.13 -18.18 -7.29
C ARG A 402 16.63 -18.57 -8.68
N GLY A 403 16.86 -19.86 -8.94
CA GLY A 403 17.32 -20.37 -10.23
C GLY A 403 16.23 -20.40 -11.31
N ARG A 404 14.97 -20.61 -10.92
CA ARG A 404 13.85 -20.82 -11.84
C ARG A 404 12.88 -19.65 -11.98
N ARG A 405 12.99 -18.60 -11.14
CA ARG A 405 12.04 -17.48 -11.15
C ARG A 405 11.83 -16.90 -12.55
N PRO A 406 10.59 -16.55 -12.91
CA PRO A 406 10.25 -16.14 -14.27
C PRO A 406 10.86 -14.78 -14.58
N LEU A 407 10.88 -14.40 -15.87
CA LEU A 407 11.53 -13.17 -16.34
C LEU A 407 11.03 -11.90 -15.60
N PRO A 408 9.72 -11.69 -15.33
CA PRO A 408 9.25 -10.53 -14.59
C PRO A 408 9.78 -10.43 -13.15
N MET A 409 10.29 -11.53 -12.59
CA MET A 409 10.84 -11.58 -11.21
C MET A 409 12.36 -11.41 -11.18
N ARG A 410 13.00 -11.16 -12.32
CA ARG A 410 14.45 -10.93 -12.44
C ARG A 410 14.73 -9.44 -12.57
N PRO A 411 15.88 -8.97 -12.04
CA PRO A 411 16.31 -7.61 -12.29
C PRO A 411 16.61 -7.41 -13.78
N ILE A 412 16.30 -6.23 -14.31
CA ILE A 412 16.68 -5.81 -15.66
C ILE A 412 18.11 -5.24 -15.71
N VAL A 413 18.61 -4.79 -14.56
CA VAL A 413 19.98 -4.32 -14.33
C VAL A 413 20.46 -4.97 -13.04
N ASP A 414 21.62 -5.63 -13.07
CA ASP A 414 22.25 -6.27 -11.92
C ASP A 414 23.74 -5.93 -11.91
N ILE A 415 24.11 -4.96 -11.07
CA ILE A 415 25.48 -4.44 -10.93
C ILE A 415 25.96 -4.80 -9.53
N GLY A 416 27.09 -5.52 -9.44
CA GLY A 416 27.70 -5.90 -8.18
C GLY A 416 28.27 -4.71 -7.41
N ASN A 417 28.65 -4.94 -6.15
CA ASN A 417 29.12 -3.88 -5.26
C ASN A 417 30.40 -3.19 -5.78
N ILE A 418 31.30 -3.96 -6.40
CA ILE A 418 32.58 -3.45 -6.89
C ILE A 418 32.32 -2.48 -8.04
N GLU A 419 31.50 -2.90 -9.00
CA GLU A 419 31.11 -2.09 -10.15
C GLU A 419 30.25 -0.89 -9.73
N ALA A 420 29.37 -1.05 -8.74
CA ALA A 420 28.57 0.04 -8.19
C ALA A 420 29.43 1.13 -7.52
N GLY A 421 30.53 0.74 -6.85
CA GLY A 421 31.50 1.69 -6.29
C GLY A 421 32.28 2.46 -7.35
N GLN A 422 32.42 1.91 -8.56
CA GLN A 422 33.03 2.62 -9.69
C GLN A 422 32.09 3.64 -10.33
N ILE A 423 30.77 3.40 -10.24
CA ILE A 423 29.75 4.33 -10.73
C ILE A 423 29.62 5.53 -9.79
N ASP A 424 29.54 5.28 -8.48
CA ASP A 424 29.52 6.32 -7.47
C ASP A 424 30.93 6.56 -6.93
N THR A 425 31.73 7.32 -7.67
CA THR A 425 33.11 7.69 -7.28
C THR A 425 33.20 8.47 -5.96
N GLN A 426 32.08 8.94 -5.40
CA GLN A 426 32.04 9.64 -4.11
C GLN A 426 31.72 8.69 -2.95
N ALA A 427 31.36 7.43 -3.22
CA ALA A 427 31.08 6.41 -2.22
C ALA A 427 32.16 5.32 -2.26
N ASP A 428 33.06 5.33 -1.28
CA ASP A 428 34.14 4.32 -1.13
C ASP A 428 33.61 2.87 -1.04
N ALA A 429 32.33 2.69 -0.71
CA ALA A 429 31.63 1.42 -0.77
C ALA A 429 30.15 1.63 -1.14
N SER A 430 29.69 0.99 -2.20
CA SER A 430 28.30 1.04 -2.66
C SER A 430 27.57 -0.27 -2.40
N PHE A 431 26.25 -0.19 -2.25
CA PHE A 431 25.39 -1.37 -2.33
C PHE A 431 25.29 -1.85 -3.79
N PRO A 432 24.98 -3.13 -4.04
CA PRO A 432 24.69 -3.60 -5.39
C PRO A 432 23.48 -2.85 -5.96
N ILE A 433 23.48 -2.62 -7.27
CA ILE A 433 22.38 -1.94 -7.96
C ILE A 433 21.56 -2.97 -8.72
N GLN A 434 20.35 -3.21 -8.24
CA GLN A 434 19.38 -4.10 -8.87
C GLN A 434 18.10 -3.33 -9.20
N VAL A 435 17.79 -3.21 -10.49
CA VAL A 435 16.60 -2.49 -10.96
C VAL A 435 15.56 -3.50 -11.42
N TYR A 436 14.32 -3.34 -10.95
CA TYR A 436 13.20 -4.22 -11.27
C TYR A 436 12.10 -3.46 -12.01
N THR A 437 11.26 -4.21 -12.73
CA THR A 437 10.16 -3.65 -13.54
C THR A 437 8.84 -3.56 -12.79
N ASN A 438 8.74 -4.16 -11.60
CA ASN A 438 7.51 -4.20 -10.82
C ASN A 438 7.80 -4.42 -9.32
N ALA A 439 6.89 -3.97 -8.46
CA ALA A 439 7.02 -4.04 -7.01
C ALA A 439 7.00 -5.49 -6.47
N LEU A 440 6.27 -6.41 -7.11
CA LEU A 440 6.24 -7.82 -6.70
C LEU A 440 7.61 -8.46 -6.80
N ALA A 441 8.34 -8.20 -7.88
CA ALA A 441 9.69 -8.67 -8.07
C ALA A 441 10.64 -8.17 -6.97
N ILE A 442 10.57 -6.89 -6.62
CA ILE A 442 11.33 -6.30 -5.51
C ILE A 442 11.03 -7.05 -4.21
N GLN A 443 9.75 -7.13 -3.85
CA GLN A 443 9.32 -7.74 -2.60
C GLN A 443 9.71 -9.22 -2.52
N SER A 444 9.48 -10.01 -3.57
CA SER A 444 9.84 -11.44 -3.57
C SER A 444 11.34 -11.68 -3.51
N ASN A 445 12.15 -10.88 -4.20
CA ASN A 445 13.60 -11.04 -4.12
C ASN A 445 14.10 -10.63 -2.72
N ILE A 446 13.58 -9.54 -2.14
CA ILE A 446 13.85 -9.18 -0.74
C ILE A 446 13.48 -10.33 0.20
N LEU A 447 12.27 -10.90 0.10
CA LEU A 447 11.81 -12.01 0.93
C LEU A 447 12.67 -13.27 0.76
N TYR A 448 13.14 -13.56 -0.46
CA TYR A 448 14.13 -14.60 -0.72
C TYR A 448 15.44 -14.33 0.03
N HIS A 449 15.97 -13.11 -0.04
CA HIS A 449 17.22 -12.77 0.64
C HIS A 449 17.06 -12.80 2.17
N ILE A 450 15.93 -12.33 2.72
CA ILE A 450 15.62 -12.40 4.15
C ILE A 450 15.57 -13.87 4.59
N THR A 451 14.78 -14.70 3.90
CA THR A 451 14.61 -16.11 4.25
C THR A 451 15.95 -16.85 4.19
N SER A 452 16.73 -16.64 3.12
CA SER A 452 18.07 -17.24 2.98
C SER A 452 19.03 -16.77 4.07
N LEU A 453 19.02 -15.48 4.42
CA LEU A 453 19.85 -14.93 5.49
C LEU A 453 19.49 -15.57 6.84
N LEU A 454 18.20 -15.66 7.18
CA LEU A 454 17.75 -16.31 8.42
C LEU A 454 18.18 -17.78 8.49
N LEU A 455 18.06 -18.51 7.38
CA LEU A 455 18.52 -19.90 7.29
C LEU A 455 20.03 -19.98 7.49
N LEU A 456 20.83 -19.11 6.87
CA LEU A 456 22.29 -19.08 7.06
C LEU A 456 22.70 -18.74 8.49
N LEU A 457 21.99 -17.83 9.15
CA LEU A 457 22.21 -17.49 10.56
C LEU A 457 21.88 -18.66 11.50
N ASN A 458 20.94 -19.53 11.11
CA ASN A 458 20.50 -20.70 11.87
C ASN A 458 20.95 -22.04 11.23
N LYS A 459 22.05 -22.02 10.49
CA LYS A 459 22.56 -23.18 9.75
C LYS A 459 23.03 -24.31 10.70
N PRO A 460 22.57 -25.56 10.53
CA PRO A 460 23.07 -26.70 11.30
C PRO A 460 24.59 -26.88 11.14
N ARG A 461 25.31 -26.96 12.27
CA ARG A 461 26.79 -26.89 12.33
C ARG A 461 27.53 -27.87 11.40
N LEU A 462 27.01 -29.09 11.24
CA LEU A 462 27.69 -30.16 10.48
C LEU A 462 27.28 -30.21 9.01
N LEU A 463 26.31 -29.39 8.62
CA LEU A 463 25.75 -29.41 7.28
C LEU A 463 26.68 -28.65 6.32
N LYS A 464 27.11 -29.29 5.23
CA LYS A 464 27.94 -28.65 4.21
C LYS A 464 27.08 -28.23 3.01
N LEU A 465 27.29 -27.01 2.52
CA LEU A 465 26.60 -26.47 1.33
C LEU A 465 27.49 -26.56 0.09
N THR A 466 27.90 -27.77 -0.25
CA THR A 466 28.70 -28.02 -1.46
C THR A 466 27.83 -27.91 -2.71
N GLY A 467 28.37 -27.30 -3.78
CA GLY A 467 27.68 -27.19 -5.07
C GLY A 467 26.80 -25.94 -5.24
N TYR A 468 26.67 -25.09 -4.23
CA TYR A 468 26.02 -23.79 -4.34
C TYR A 468 27.00 -22.69 -4.72
N GLN A 469 26.51 -21.65 -5.40
CA GLN A 469 27.30 -20.46 -5.71
C GLN A 469 27.78 -19.79 -4.41
N ALA A 470 29.03 -19.33 -4.38
CA ALA A 470 29.65 -18.76 -3.18
C ALA A 470 28.88 -17.54 -2.64
N SER A 471 28.31 -16.72 -3.52
CA SER A 471 27.47 -15.59 -3.14
C SER A 471 26.18 -16.02 -2.42
N HIS A 472 25.53 -17.09 -2.88
CA HIS A 472 24.28 -17.58 -2.29
C HIS A 472 24.46 -18.11 -0.87
N VAL A 473 25.67 -18.51 -0.46
CA VAL A 473 25.94 -18.96 0.90
C VAL A 473 26.52 -17.86 1.80
N SER A 474 26.67 -16.63 1.26
CA SER A 474 27.24 -15.50 1.96
C SER A 474 26.17 -14.65 2.64
N GLN A 475 26.22 -14.56 3.98
CA GLN A 475 25.33 -13.71 4.76
C GLN A 475 25.45 -12.23 4.35
N SER A 476 26.69 -11.75 4.12
CA SER A 476 26.92 -10.36 3.72
C SER A 476 26.35 -10.05 2.34
N TRP A 477 26.37 -11.02 1.41
CA TRP A 477 25.77 -10.85 0.08
C TRP A 477 24.24 -10.68 0.18
N HIS A 478 23.57 -11.48 1.01
CA HIS A 478 22.13 -11.32 1.24
C HIS A 478 21.81 -9.98 1.91
N ALA A 479 22.55 -9.60 2.96
CA ALA A 479 22.37 -8.32 3.64
C ALA A 479 22.53 -7.13 2.68
N GLN A 480 23.63 -7.11 1.92
CA GLN A 480 23.90 -6.05 0.95
C GLN A 480 22.88 -6.03 -0.19
N SER A 481 22.38 -7.19 -0.63
CA SER A 481 21.32 -7.25 -1.65
C SER A 481 20.01 -6.66 -1.13
N ILE A 482 19.61 -6.95 0.12
CA ILE A 482 18.41 -6.34 0.73
C ILE A 482 18.54 -4.81 0.75
N ALA A 483 19.67 -4.29 1.24
CA ALA A 483 19.92 -2.86 1.29
C ALA A 483 19.98 -2.23 -0.11
N GLY A 484 20.67 -2.87 -1.05
CA GLY A 484 20.79 -2.42 -2.44
C GLY A 484 19.44 -2.31 -3.13
N ILE A 485 18.64 -3.38 -3.11
CA ILE A 485 17.29 -3.39 -3.71
C ILE A 485 16.44 -2.26 -3.11
N ALA A 486 16.48 -2.06 -1.79
CA ALA A 486 15.70 -1.01 -1.14
C ALA A 486 16.18 0.42 -1.49
N CYS A 487 17.48 0.61 -1.68
CA CYS A 487 18.05 1.93 -1.98
C CYS A 487 17.91 2.34 -3.45
N THR A 488 17.83 1.37 -4.38
CA THR A 488 17.88 1.64 -5.84
C THR A 488 16.53 1.60 -6.55
N ASN A 489 15.43 1.33 -5.83
CA ASN A 489 14.08 1.30 -6.37
C ASN A 489 13.16 2.31 -5.63
N ASP A 490 12.07 2.73 -6.27
CA ASP A 490 11.17 3.76 -5.73
C ASP A 490 9.69 3.53 -6.10
N PHE A 491 9.18 2.32 -5.84
CA PHE A 491 7.74 2.03 -6.00
C PHE A 491 6.97 2.42 -4.74
N ALA A 492 5.74 2.91 -4.87
CA ALA A 492 4.92 3.27 -3.72
C ALA A 492 4.60 2.04 -2.83
N GLU A 493 4.46 0.87 -3.46
CA GLU A 493 4.17 -0.41 -2.84
C GLU A 493 5.41 -1.05 -2.16
N GLN A 494 6.62 -0.53 -2.39
CA GLN A 494 7.85 -1.21 -1.93
C GLN A 494 8.05 -1.17 -0.41
N TRP A 495 7.44 -0.20 0.28
CA TRP A 495 7.66 0.06 1.70
C TRP A 495 6.86 -0.89 2.59
N ASP A 496 7.20 -2.16 2.49
CA ASP A 496 6.65 -3.26 3.26
C ASP A 496 7.21 -3.27 4.70
N PRO A 497 6.39 -3.48 5.76
CA PRO A 497 6.88 -3.59 7.13
C PRO A 497 7.99 -4.65 7.33
N ILE A 498 7.94 -5.76 6.58
CA ILE A 498 8.97 -6.82 6.60
C ILE A 498 10.29 -6.29 6.05
N LEU A 499 10.26 -5.47 4.98
CA LEU A 499 11.45 -4.82 4.47
C LEU A 499 12.04 -3.87 5.52
N VAL A 500 11.21 -3.06 6.18
CA VAL A 500 11.67 -2.14 7.25
C VAL A 500 12.38 -2.92 8.36
N ALA A 501 11.78 -4.00 8.85
CA ALA A 501 12.40 -4.87 9.85
C ALA A 501 13.71 -5.50 9.36
N ALA A 502 13.76 -5.93 8.09
CA ALA A 502 14.97 -6.49 7.50
C ALA A 502 16.10 -5.46 7.40
N LEU A 503 15.80 -4.21 6.99
CA LEU A 503 16.79 -3.13 6.94
C LEU A 503 17.37 -2.84 8.33
N LEU A 504 16.52 -2.78 9.36
CA LEU A 504 16.97 -2.61 10.75
C LEU A 504 17.81 -3.79 11.26
N LEU A 505 17.47 -5.02 10.86
CA LEU A 505 18.22 -6.22 11.21
C LEU A 505 19.64 -6.18 10.63
N ILE A 506 19.77 -5.91 9.32
CA ILE A 506 21.06 -5.93 8.63
C ILE A 506 21.91 -4.69 8.91
N ALA A 507 21.29 -3.57 9.30
CA ALA A 507 21.97 -2.31 9.59
C ALA A 507 23.09 -2.47 10.62
N ARG A 508 22.86 -3.33 11.62
CA ARG A 508 23.78 -3.54 12.74
C ARG A 508 25.13 -4.11 12.32
N ASP A 509 25.17 -4.80 11.18
CA ASP A 509 26.37 -5.45 10.63
C ASP A 509 27.06 -4.60 9.55
N LEU A 510 26.52 -3.41 9.21
CA LEU A 510 27.17 -2.50 8.27
C LEU A 510 28.34 -1.77 8.92
N THR A 511 29.51 -1.85 8.29
CA THR A 511 30.76 -1.25 8.79
C THR A 511 31.18 0.00 8.00
N HIS A 512 30.81 0.11 6.73
CA HIS A 512 31.22 1.24 5.87
C HIS A 512 30.31 2.45 6.03
N ALA A 513 30.91 3.64 6.19
CA ALA A 513 30.18 4.89 6.42
C ALA A 513 29.25 5.29 5.26
N SER A 514 29.66 5.05 4.01
CA SER A 514 28.83 5.31 2.82
C SER A 514 27.57 4.44 2.79
N GLN A 515 27.72 3.13 3.07
CA GLN A 515 26.60 2.19 3.19
C GLN A 515 25.66 2.56 4.33
N GLN A 516 26.21 2.94 5.49
CA GLN A 516 25.44 3.43 6.63
C GLN A 516 24.62 4.69 6.26
N SER A 517 25.24 5.67 5.58
CA SER A 517 24.58 6.90 5.13
C SER A 517 23.48 6.64 4.09
N ALA A 518 23.74 5.76 3.12
CA ALA A 518 22.75 5.35 2.13
C ALA A 518 21.54 4.67 2.80
N LEU A 519 21.78 3.79 3.77
CA LEU A 519 20.72 3.14 4.54
C LEU A 519 19.90 4.15 5.36
N MET A 520 20.55 5.11 6.01
CA MET A 520 19.85 6.17 6.75
C MET A 520 18.94 7.01 5.84
N THR A 521 19.42 7.34 4.64
CA THR A 521 18.62 8.02 3.62
C THR A 521 17.43 7.16 3.20
N CYS A 522 17.63 5.84 3.05
CA CYS A 522 16.55 4.91 2.74
C CYS A 522 15.49 4.86 3.87
N LEU A 523 15.89 4.80 5.14
CA LEU A 523 14.95 4.80 6.27
C LEU A 523 14.17 6.12 6.36
N GLN A 524 14.80 7.25 6.04
CA GLN A 524 14.08 8.54 5.94
C GLN A 524 13.02 8.51 4.83
N LYS A 525 13.32 7.90 3.68
CA LYS A 525 12.32 7.71 2.60
C LYS A 525 11.18 6.81 3.05
N VAL A 526 11.45 5.74 3.80
CA VAL A 526 10.41 4.87 4.40
C VAL A 526 9.48 5.72 5.26
N THR A 527 10.02 6.49 6.21
CA THR A 527 9.22 7.35 7.10
C THR A 527 8.41 8.37 6.32
N ALA A 528 9.01 9.05 5.33
CA ALA A 528 8.30 10.02 4.49
C ALA A 528 7.17 9.40 3.64
N GLY A 529 7.39 8.19 3.11
CA GLY A 529 6.43 7.46 2.29
C GLY A 529 5.26 6.90 3.11
N THR A 530 5.57 6.19 4.19
CA THR A 530 4.59 5.41 4.96
C THR A 530 4.03 6.14 6.18
N GLY A 531 4.81 7.01 6.81
CA GLY A 531 4.54 7.56 8.13
C GLY A 531 4.97 6.65 9.28
N LEU A 532 5.68 5.54 9.02
CA LEU A 532 6.23 4.69 10.08
C LEU A 532 7.29 5.44 10.88
N ARG A 533 7.13 5.39 12.20
CA ARG A 533 8.03 6.01 13.17
C ARG A 533 9.26 5.15 13.40
N LEU A 534 10.42 5.66 12.98
CA LEU A 534 11.69 4.94 13.04
C LEU A 534 12.76 5.73 13.81
N GLU A 535 12.41 6.88 14.37
CA GLU A 535 13.34 7.83 15.01
C GLU A 535 14.21 7.13 16.07
N ARG A 536 13.57 6.37 16.97
CA ARG A 536 14.27 5.66 18.04
C ARG A 536 15.24 4.62 17.48
N GLU A 537 14.79 3.80 16.54
CA GLU A 537 15.59 2.75 15.93
C GLU A 537 16.77 3.35 15.15
N VAL A 538 16.56 4.49 14.48
CA VAL A 538 17.61 5.25 13.79
C VAL A 538 18.63 5.80 14.79
N GLU A 539 18.20 6.41 15.88
CA GLU A 539 19.08 6.91 16.95
C GLU A 539 19.92 5.78 17.57
N GLU A 540 19.28 4.64 17.89
CA GLU A 540 19.97 3.46 18.43
C GLU A 540 21.01 2.90 17.44
N LEU A 541 20.70 2.87 16.13
CA LEU A 541 21.64 2.45 15.08
C LEU A 541 22.83 3.40 14.94
N GLN A 542 22.58 4.71 14.95
CA GLN A 542 23.65 5.71 14.87
C GLN A 542 24.61 5.61 16.05
N GLU A 543 24.08 5.42 17.26
CA GLU A 543 24.91 5.23 18.46
C GLU A 543 25.70 3.92 18.42
N HIS A 544 25.09 2.83 17.94
CA HIS A 544 25.75 1.55 17.72
C HIS A 544 26.94 1.68 16.75
N TRP A 545 26.77 2.38 15.63
CA TRP A 545 27.87 2.62 14.69
C TRP A 545 28.93 3.57 15.23
N ARG A 546 28.54 4.58 16.03
CA ARG A 546 29.49 5.51 16.63
C ARG A 546 30.41 4.80 17.63
N THR A 547 29.85 3.93 18.48
CA THR A 547 30.61 3.13 19.44
C THR A 547 31.51 2.11 18.74
N GLY A 548 31.03 1.45 17.69
CA GLY A 548 31.83 0.52 16.88
C GLY A 548 33.01 1.16 16.12
N ARG A 549 33.04 2.49 15.94
CA ARG A 549 34.18 3.23 15.37
C ARG A 549 35.24 3.63 16.40
N LEU A 550 34.93 3.56 17.69
CA LEU A 550 35.82 3.95 18.80
C LEU A 550 36.58 2.76 19.40
N LEU A 551 36.18 1.53 19.04
CA LEU A 551 36.87 0.27 19.32
C LEU A 551 37.70 -0.11 18.10
#